data_AF-A0A926WV00-F1
#
_entry.id   AF-A0A926WV00-F1
#
_cell.length_a   1.000
_cell.length_b   1.000
_cell.length_c   1.000
_cell.angle_alpha   90.00
_cell.angle_beta   90.00
_cell.angle_gamma   90.00
#
_symmetry.space_group_name_H-M   'P 1'
#
loop_
_entity.id
_entity.type
_entity.pdbx_description
1 polymer ?
#
loop_
_entity_poly.entity_id
_entity_poly.type
_entity_poly.pdbx_seq_one_letter_code
_entity_poly.pdbx_strand_id
1 'polypeptide(L)' 'MENIIHNDVNNQDYAFLDGLCKAGFGNLPFCVLRQFNVLIINRFGYTPLPLDDRWEEVLNLAEEIFVGD' A
#
# COMPACT_ATOMS: atom_id res chain seq x y z
N MET A 1 18.22 -18.05 -7.08
CA MET A 1 17.14 -17.74 -6.11
C MET A 1 16.77 -16.26 -6.07
N GLU A 2 17.57 -15.35 -6.64
CA GLU A 2 17.26 -13.91 -6.65
C GLU A 2 16.03 -13.52 -7.49
N ASN A 3 15.73 -14.24 -8.58
CA ASN A 3 14.58 -13.94 -9.44
C ASN A 3 13.20 -14.21 -8.80
N ILE A 4 13.12 -15.07 -7.79
CA ILE A 4 11.84 -15.40 -7.15
C ILE A 4 11.46 -14.31 -6.15
N ILE A 5 12.45 -13.87 -5.35
CA ILE A 5 12.28 -12.82 -4.34
C ILE A 5 11.86 -11.50 -5.01
N HIS A 6 12.47 -11.18 -6.17
CA HIS A 6 12.14 -9.94 -6.90
C HIS A 6 10.73 -9.94 -7.50
N ASN A 7 10.20 -11.09 -7.92
CA ASN A 7 8.84 -11.21 -8.44
C ASN A 7 7.79 -11.12 -7.33
N ASP A 8 8.05 -11.70 -6.15
CA ASP A 8 7.11 -11.65 -5.03
C ASP A 8 6.98 -10.25 -4.44
N VAL A 9 8.09 -9.51 -4.29
CA VAL A 9 8.06 -8.11 -3.81
C VAL A 9 7.29 -7.23 -4.80
N ASN A 10 7.52 -7.39 -6.10
CA ASN A 10 6.78 -6.64 -7.12
C ASN A 10 5.29 -6.98 -7.09
N ASN A 11 4.92 -8.25 -6.89
CA ASN A 11 3.52 -8.68 -6.81
C ASN A 11 2.81 -8.10 -5.58
N GLN A 12 3.48 -8.03 -4.42
CA GLN A 12 2.91 -7.43 -3.21
C GLN A 12 2.72 -5.92 -3.35
N ASP A 13 3.70 -5.23 -3.94
CA ASP A 13 3.58 -3.81 -4.24
C ASP A 13 2.40 -3.53 -5.18
N TYR A 14 2.22 -4.32 -6.24
CA TYR A 14 1.07 -4.15 -7.14
C TYR A 14 -0.26 -4.45 -6.44
N ALA A 15 -0.33 -5.51 -5.63
CA ALA A 15 -1.55 -5.86 -4.89
C ALA A 15 -1.93 -4.79 -3.86
N PHE A 16 -0.95 -4.20 -3.18
CA PHE A 16 -1.14 -3.08 -2.27
C PHE A 16 -1.72 -1.86 -2.99
N LEU A 17 -1.08 -1.46 -4.10
CA LEU A 17 -1.49 -0.28 -4.87
C LEU A 17 -2.88 -0.47 -5.51
N ASP A 18 -3.16 -1.67 -6.04
CA ASP A 18 -4.49 -2.03 -6.54
C ASP A 18 -5.55 -1.99 -5.42
N GLY A 19 -5.20 -2.46 -4.22
CA GLY A 19 -6.03 -2.36 -3.02
C GLY A 19 -6.40 -0.92 -2.68
N LEU A 20 -5.44 -0.01 -2.67
CA LEU A 20 -5.70 1.43 -2.43
C LEU A 20 -6.58 2.05 -3.52
N CYS A 21 -6.32 1.72 -4.78
CA CYS A 21 -7.14 2.19 -5.89
C CYS A 21 -8.61 1.75 -5.72
N LYS A 22 -8.83 0.50 -5.35
CA LYS A 22 -10.18 -0.05 -5.08
C LYS A 22 -10.84 0.56 -3.84
N ALA A 23 -10.04 0.99 -2.86
CA ALA A 23 -10.53 1.70 -1.68
C ALA A 23 -10.88 3.18 -1.94
N GLY A 24 -10.71 3.68 -3.17
CA GLY A 24 -11.13 5.03 -3.57
C GLY A 24 -9.97 6.02 -3.79
N PHE A 25 -8.73 5.61 -3.54
CA PHE A 25 -7.54 6.46 -3.70
C PHE A 25 -6.96 6.45 -5.12
N GLY A 26 -7.66 5.83 -6.08
CA GLY A 26 -7.19 5.67 -7.46
C GLY A 26 -7.04 6.97 -8.26
N ASN A 27 -7.57 8.08 -7.75
CA ASN A 27 -7.40 9.41 -8.35
C ASN A 27 -6.04 10.06 -8.00
N LEU A 28 -5.29 9.51 -7.03
CA LEU A 28 -4.00 10.04 -6.65
C LEU A 28 -2.90 9.62 -7.64
N PRO A 29 -1.87 10.45 -7.85
CA PRO A 29 -0.74 10.08 -8.69
C PRO A 29 -0.04 8.81 -8.18
N PHE A 30 0.39 7.94 -9.10
CA PHE A 30 1.09 6.70 -8.77
C PHE A 30 2.30 6.90 -7.84
N CYS A 31 3.06 7.99 -8.03
CA CYS A 31 4.20 8.31 -7.16
C CYS A 31 3.79 8.58 -5.71
N VAL A 32 2.62 9.19 -5.47
CA VAL A 32 2.08 9.45 -4.13
C VAL A 32 1.69 8.14 -3.47
N LEU A 33 0.97 7.27 -4.19
CA LEU A 33 0.59 5.94 -3.68
C LEU A 33 1.81 5.07 -3.38
N ARG A 34 2.86 5.14 -4.21
CA ARG A 34 4.15 4.47 -3.96
C ARG A 34 4.86 5.00 -2.73
N GLN A 35 4.89 6.33 -2.52
CA GLN A 35 5.48 6.91 -1.31
C GLN A 35 4.75 6.47 -0.05
N PHE A 36 3.43 6.39 -0.12
CA PHE A 36 2.63 5.87 0.99
C PHE A 36 2.91 4.39 1.27
N ASN A 37 3.05 3.55 0.25
CA ASN A 37 3.51 2.16 0.46
C ASN A 37 4.85 2.09 1.21
N VAL A 38 5.82 2.96 0.87
CA VAL A 38 7.10 3.04 1.60
C VAL A 38 6.89 3.44 3.06
N LEU A 39 5.98 4.39 3.34
CA LEU A 39 5.63 4.78 4.71
C LEU A 39 5.01 3.60 5.48
N ILE A 40 4.11 2.86 4.85
CA ILE A 40 3.46 1.68 5.43
C ILE A 40 4.49 0.60 5.77
N ILE A 41 5.42 0.30 4.86
CA ILE A 41 6.53 -0.63 5.12
C ILE A 41 7.39 -0.16 6.30
N ASN A 42 7.72 1.13 6.37
CA ASN A 42 8.50 1.68 7.49
C ASN A 42 7.74 1.62 8.83
N ARG A 43 6.42 1.72 8.81
CA ARG A 43 5.57 1.67 10.01
C ARG A 43 5.37 0.24 10.53
N PHE A 44 5.09 -0.70 9.64
CA PHE A 44 4.70 -2.07 10.02
C PHE A 44 5.81 -3.10 9.86
N GLY A 45 6.87 -2.79 9.13
CA GLY A 45 7.96 -3.71 8.80
C GLY A 45 7.64 -4.67 7.65
N TYR A 46 6.46 -4.55 7.03
CA TYR A 46 6.01 -5.33 5.87
C TYR A 46 4.91 -4.56 5.12
N THR A 47 4.45 -5.09 3.98
CA THR A 47 3.33 -4.53 3.19
C THR A 47 2.03 -5.26 3.52
N PRO A 48 1.10 -4.69 4.32
CA PRO A 48 -0.19 -5.28 4.58
C PRO A 48 -1.05 -5.29 3.31
N LEU A 49 -1.69 -6.42 3.01
CA LEU A 49 -2.55 -6.58 1.83
C LEU A 49 -4.03 -6.46 2.21
N PRO A 50 -4.97 -6.31 1.24
CA PRO A 50 -6.40 -6.14 1.52
C PRO A 50 -7.09 -7.21 2.38
N LEU A 51 -6.49 -8.39 2.54
CA LEU A 51 -7.01 -9.49 3.38
C LEU A 51 -6.27 -9.59 4.73
N ASP A 52 -5.33 -8.69 5.00
CA ASP A 52 -4.59 -8.61 6.25
C ASP A 52 -5.42 -7.91 7.33
N ASP A 53 -5.32 -8.37 8.58
CA ASP A 53 -6.01 -7.77 9.74
C ASP A 53 -5.66 -6.29 9.91
N ARG A 54 -4.48 -5.86 9.43
CA ARG A 54 -4.02 -4.46 9.50
C ARG A 54 -4.45 -3.61 8.32
N TRP A 55 -5.16 -4.16 7.33
CA TRP A 55 -5.58 -3.39 6.16
C TRP A 55 -6.46 -2.20 6.54
N GLU A 56 -7.34 -2.37 7.52
CA GLU A 56 -8.16 -1.29 8.04
C GLU A 56 -7.32 -0.14 8.63
N GLU A 57 -6.21 -0.44 9.33
CA GLU A 57 -5.29 0.60 9.83
C GLU A 57 -4.60 1.33 8.68
N VAL A 58 -4.27 0.64 7.58
CA VAL A 58 -3.73 1.27 6.36
C VAL A 58 -4.73 2.24 5.76
N LEU A 59 -6.01 1.85 5.64
CA LEU A 59 -7.05 2.71 5.07
C LEU A 59 -7.30 3.96 5.92
N ASN A 60 -7.38 3.79 7.25
CA ASN A 60 -7.51 4.93 8.16
C ASN A 60 -6.34 5.92 8.03
N LEU A 61 -5.10 5.42 7.89
CA LEU A 61 -3.94 6.27 7.65
C LEU A 61 -4.00 6.98 6.29
N ALA A 62 -4.49 6.29 5.25
CA ALA A 62 -4.63 6.87 3.91
C ALA A 62 -5.67 8.01 3.93
N GLU A 63 -6.79 7.83 4.63
CA GLU A 63 -7.79 8.88 4.82
C GLU A 63 -7.20 10.09 5.58
N GLU A 64 -6.49 9.86 6.69
CA GLU A 64 -5.85 10.92 7.47
C GLU A 64 -4.87 11.75 6.62
N ILE A 65 -4.05 11.10 5.79
CA ILE A 65 -2.99 11.77 5.02
C ILE A 65 -3.54 12.44 3.75
N PHE A 66 -4.47 11.79 3.05
CA PHE A 66 -4.89 12.24 1.71
C PHE A 66 -6.19 13.04 1.69
N VAL A 67 -7.04 12.86 2.70
CA VAL A 67 -8.38 13.46 2.77
C VAL A 67 -8.53 14.44 3.93
N GLY A 68 -7.76 14.24 5.01
CA GLY A 68 -7.83 15.07 6.23
C GLY A 68 -7.84 16.58 5.98
N ASP A 69 -8.66 17.27 6.79
CA ASP A 69 -8.98 18.73 6.76
C ASP A 69 -7.77 19.68 6.60
#